data_AF-T1B9J3-F1
#
_entry.id   AF-T1B9J3-F1
#
_cell.length_a   1.000
_cell.length_b   1.000
_cell.length_c   1.000
_cell.angle_alpha   90.00
_cell.angle_beta   90.00
_cell.angle_gamma   90.00
#
_symmetry.space_group_name_H-M   'P 1'
#
loop_
_entity.id
_entity.type
_entity.pdbx_description
1 polymer ?
#
loop_
_entity_poly.entity_id
_entity_poly.type
_entity_poly.pdbx_seq_one_letter_code
_entity_poly.pdbx_strand_id
1 'polypeptide(L)'
;NGLIESTNRNLPPGANTIPLFGMFTVTPIGVVLAVMGVGFFWLFTDKLFKHAPEDTSTTTPTRTESYFAETYGIDGDVLELTVTADSPLVGMSVVEAEALPEAPLILAMKTGNESRLSPPADSMIWVGTVLGVMGPRDSIGNFA
;
A
#
# COMPACT_ATOMS: atom_id res chain seq x y z
N ASN A 1 36.01 -26.57 12.41
CA ASN A 1 36.13 -28.03 12.56
C ASN A 1 37.58 -28.54 12.49
N GLY A 2 38.46 -27.92 11.69
CA GLY A 2 39.86 -28.37 11.55
C GLY A 2 40.69 -28.39 12.84
N LEU A 3 40.46 -27.47 13.79
CA LEU A 3 41.18 -27.46 15.08
C LEU A 3 40.80 -28.60 16.04
N ILE A 4 39.53 -29.03 16.02
CA ILE A 4 39.06 -30.15 16.88
C ILE A 4 39.68 -31.46 16.36
N GLU A 5 39.74 -31.62 15.03
CA GLU A 5 40.32 -32.79 14.37
C GLU A 5 41.84 -32.90 14.55
N SER A 6 42.57 -31.78 14.57
CA SER A 6 44.02 -31.78 14.84
C SER A 6 44.34 -32.05 16.31
N THR A 7 43.47 -31.60 17.23
CA THR A 7 43.63 -31.83 18.68
C THR A 7 43.36 -33.29 19.03
N ASN A 8 42.34 -33.91 18.41
CA ASN A 8 41.99 -35.31 18.67
C ASN A 8 43.08 -36.30 18.23
N ARG A 9 43.86 -35.94 17.21
CA ARG A 9 44.95 -36.75 16.64
C ARG A 9 46.21 -36.83 17.51
N ASN A 10 46.35 -35.91 18.47
CA ASN A 10 47.51 -35.81 19.37
C ASN A 10 47.19 -36.29 20.80
N LEU A 11 46.03 -36.92 21.00
CA LEU A 11 45.64 -37.44 22.31
C LEU A 11 46.31 -38.80 22.60
N PRO A 12 46.83 -39.02 23.82
CA PRO A 12 47.40 -40.29 24.23
C PRO A 12 46.37 -41.43 24.20
N PRO A 13 46.78 -42.70 23.97
CA PRO A 13 45.86 -43.83 23.88
C PRO A 13 45.10 -44.00 25.21
N GLY A 14 43.79 -43.76 25.18
CA GLY A 14 42.89 -43.83 26.34
C GLY A 14 42.15 -42.52 26.69
N ALA A 15 42.42 -41.41 26.01
CA ALA A 15 41.72 -40.15 26.24
C ALA A 15 40.41 -40.04 25.44
N ASN A 16 39.36 -39.48 26.06
CA ASN A 16 38.05 -39.29 25.44
C ASN A 16 38.10 -38.22 24.34
N THR A 17 37.65 -38.59 23.14
CA THR A 17 37.63 -37.71 21.96
C THR A 17 36.47 -36.71 22.04
N ILE A 18 36.70 -35.45 21.64
CA ILE A 18 35.65 -34.41 21.60
C ILE A 18 34.74 -34.66 20.38
N PRO A 19 33.41 -34.81 20.56
CA PRO A 19 32.49 -35.03 19.44
C PRO A 19 32.41 -33.78 18.55
N LEU A 20 32.41 -34.01 17.25
CA LEU A 20 32.27 -32.98 16.23
C LEU A 20 30.85 -32.40 16.24
N PHE A 21 30.71 -31.09 16.40
CA PHE A 21 29.41 -30.42 16.29
C PHE A 21 28.96 -30.37 14.82
N GLY A 22 27.76 -30.89 14.54
CA GLY A 22 27.13 -30.77 13.24
C GLY A 22 26.84 -29.30 12.92
N MET A 23 27.47 -28.74 11.88
CA MET A 23 27.24 -27.36 11.43
C MET A 23 25.79 -27.08 10.99
N PHE A 24 25.02 -28.15 10.72
CA PHE A 24 23.64 -28.08 10.23
C PHE A 24 22.60 -28.60 11.22
N THR A 25 22.96 -28.82 12.49
CA THR A 25 22.01 -29.23 13.54
C THR A 25 20.89 -28.20 13.75
N VAL A 26 21.11 -26.95 13.36
CA VAL A 26 20.13 -25.85 13.44
C VAL A 26 19.17 -25.83 12.24
N THR A 27 19.52 -26.48 11.13
CA THR A 27 18.71 -26.48 9.89
C THR A 27 17.29 -27.04 10.08
N PRO A 28 17.05 -28.15 10.80
CA PRO A 28 15.69 -28.64 11.03
C PRO A 28 14.79 -27.64 11.76
N ILE A 29 15.35 -26.89 12.71
CA ILE A 29 14.62 -25.83 13.44
C ILE A 29 14.27 -24.68 12.50
N GLY A 30 15.21 -24.29 11.63
CA GLY A 30 14.97 -23.29 10.59
C GLY A 30 13.84 -23.68 9.63
N VAL A 31 13.78 -24.96 9.23
CA VAL A 31 12.70 -25.47 8.36
C VAL A 31 11.34 -25.38 9.07
N VAL A 32 11.26 -25.75 10.34
CA VAL A 32 10.01 -25.65 11.11
C VAL A 32 9.54 -24.19 11.22
N LEU A 33 10.45 -23.26 11.52
CA LEU A 33 10.12 -21.83 11.60
C LEU A 33 9.72 -21.25 10.24
N ALA A 34 10.38 -21.66 9.15
CA ALA A 34 10.02 -21.22 7.80
C ALA A 34 8.61 -21.70 7.42
N VAL A 35 8.29 -22.97 7.68
CA VAL A 35 6.94 -23.52 7.43
C VAL A 35 5.89 -22.81 8.29
N MET A 36 6.19 -22.55 9.57
CA MET A 36 5.30 -21.76 10.43
C MET A 36 5.08 -20.34 9.91
N GLY A 37 6.15 -19.65 9.49
CA GLY A 37 6.05 -18.29 8.95
C GLY A 37 5.21 -18.23 7.67
N VAL A 38 5.51 -19.12 6.71
CA VAL A 38 4.72 -19.22 5.47
C VAL A 38 3.26 -19.57 5.77
N GLY A 39 3.01 -20.52 6.66
CA GLY A 39 1.65 -20.92 7.06
C GLY A 39 0.90 -19.79 7.77
N PHE A 40 1.57 -19.03 8.65
CA PHE A 40 1.00 -17.87 9.31
C PHE A 40 0.56 -16.82 8.29
N PHE A 41 1.44 -16.43 7.38
CA PHE A 41 1.08 -15.48 6.33
C PHE A 41 -0.05 -16.05 5.47
N TRP A 42 0.06 -17.28 4.97
CA TRP A 42 -0.97 -17.87 4.12
C TRP A 42 -2.37 -17.89 4.76
N LEU A 43 -2.47 -18.22 6.06
CA LEU A 43 -3.74 -18.22 6.79
C LEU A 43 -4.26 -16.82 7.12
N PHE A 44 -3.37 -15.88 7.46
CA PHE A 44 -3.74 -14.54 7.88
C PHE A 44 -3.80 -13.54 6.72
N THR A 45 -3.29 -13.87 5.53
CA THR A 45 -3.35 -13.03 4.33
C THR A 45 -4.80 -12.68 4.03
N ASP A 46 -5.71 -13.64 3.91
CA ASP A 46 -7.11 -13.34 3.59
C ASP A 46 -7.77 -12.44 4.65
N LYS A 47 -7.42 -12.59 5.94
CA LYS A 47 -7.98 -11.77 7.01
C LYS A 47 -7.36 -10.36 7.08
N LEU A 48 -6.07 -10.24 6.76
CA LEU A 48 -5.31 -9.00 6.78
C LEU A 48 -5.61 -8.15 5.53
N PHE A 49 -5.75 -8.79 4.37
CA PHE A 49 -6.04 -8.13 3.10
C PHE A 49 -7.52 -7.84 2.86
N LYS A 50 -8.46 -8.43 3.63
CA LYS A 50 -9.88 -8.03 3.57
C LYS A 50 -10.17 -6.59 4.01
N HIS A 51 -9.19 -5.92 4.62
CA HIS A 51 -9.27 -4.49 4.95
C HIS A 51 -8.42 -3.63 4.00
N ALA A 52 -7.73 -4.23 3.03
CA ALA A 52 -7.12 -3.48 1.95
C ALA A 52 -8.22 -3.16 0.93
N PRO A 53 -8.47 -1.89 0.60
CA PRO A 53 -9.42 -1.55 -0.45
C PRO A 53 -9.03 -2.31 -1.73
N GLU A 54 -10.01 -2.94 -2.37
CA GLU A 54 -9.82 -3.51 -3.71
C GLU A 54 -9.44 -2.38 -4.67
N ASP A 55 -8.15 -2.26 -4.94
CA ASP A 55 -7.58 -1.43 -5.99
C ASP A 55 -8.06 -1.92 -7.36
N THR A 56 -9.27 -1.50 -7.71
CA THR A 56 -9.79 -1.51 -9.06
C THR A 56 -9.22 -0.31 -9.82
N SER A 57 -7.91 -0.29 -10.03
CA SER A 57 -7.30 0.57 -11.04
C SER A 57 -6.22 -0.22 -11.78
N THR A 58 -6.68 -0.79 -12.90
CA THR A 58 -5.83 -1.31 -13.95
C THR A 58 -4.95 -0.18 -14.48
N THR A 59 -3.77 0.04 -13.90
CA THR A 59 -2.55 0.45 -14.61
C THR A 59 -1.30 0.31 -13.74
N THR A 60 -0.50 -0.72 -14.01
CA THR A 60 0.95 -0.72 -13.74
C THR A 60 1.63 0.01 -14.90
N PRO A 61 2.78 0.73 -14.78
CA PRO A 61 3.78 0.69 -13.70
C PRO A 61 4.30 2.07 -13.22
N THR A 62 5.06 2.00 -12.12
CA THR A 62 6.19 2.89 -11.75
C THR A 62 5.94 3.66 -10.47
N ARG A 63 6.18 2.96 -9.36
CA ARG A 63 6.83 3.43 -8.14
C ARG A 63 7.05 4.95 -8.09
N THR A 64 6.27 5.66 -7.28
CA THR A 64 6.67 6.73 -6.34
C THR A 64 5.43 7.28 -5.60
N GLU A 65 4.21 7.09 -6.10
CA GLU A 65 3.01 7.70 -5.52
C GLU A 65 2.40 6.96 -4.32
N SER A 66 2.63 5.64 -4.21
CA SER A 66 2.06 4.81 -3.12
C SER A 66 2.62 5.12 -1.72
N TYR A 67 3.69 5.91 -1.60
CA TYR A 67 4.22 6.34 -0.29
C TYR A 67 3.44 7.53 0.31
N PHE A 68 2.75 8.31 -0.53
CA PHE A 68 2.04 9.51 -0.09
C PHE A 68 0.69 9.19 0.58
N ALA A 69 0.03 8.09 0.18
CA ALA A 69 -1.22 7.66 0.79
C ALA A 69 -1.04 7.16 2.24
N GLU A 70 0.00 6.37 2.49
CA GLU A 70 0.24 5.70 3.78
C GLU A 70 0.79 6.66 4.86
N THR A 71 1.55 7.68 4.47
CA THR A 71 2.21 8.60 5.43
C THR A 71 1.27 9.71 5.95
N TYR A 72 0.24 10.09 5.19
CA TYR A 72 -0.57 11.27 5.47
C TYR A 72 -1.99 11.00 5.99
N GLY A 73 -2.36 9.74 6.26
CA GLY A 73 -3.65 9.43 6.89
C GLY A 73 -4.85 9.86 6.03
N ILE A 74 -4.73 9.68 4.72
CA ILE A 74 -5.81 9.85 3.74
C ILE A 74 -6.75 8.65 3.92
N ASP A 75 -7.56 8.71 4.98
CA ASP A 75 -8.54 7.67 5.35
C ASP A 75 -9.83 7.90 4.55
N GLY A 76 -9.90 7.29 3.36
CA GLY A 76 -11.02 7.39 2.43
C GLY A 76 -10.63 6.94 1.02
N ASP A 77 -11.57 6.36 0.27
CA ASP A 77 -11.34 6.02 -1.13
C ASP A 77 -11.09 7.31 -1.93
N VAL A 78 -9.90 7.44 -2.52
CA VAL A 78 -9.58 8.54 -3.44
C VAL A 78 -10.07 8.13 -4.83
N LEU A 79 -11.00 8.89 -5.38
CA LEU A 79 -11.61 8.62 -6.68
C LEU A 79 -11.40 9.79 -7.63
N GLU A 80 -11.17 9.46 -8.89
CA GLU A 80 -11.12 10.44 -9.98
C GLU A 80 -12.51 10.58 -10.60
N LEU A 81 -13.08 11.78 -10.51
CA LEU A 81 -14.34 12.14 -11.13
C LEU A 81 -14.07 12.99 -12.37
N THR A 82 -14.54 12.56 -13.53
CA THR A 82 -14.49 13.39 -14.74
C THR A 82 -15.78 14.17 -14.88
N VAL A 83 -15.67 15.50 -14.86
CA VAL A 83 -16.82 16.40 -15.02
C VAL A 83 -17.30 16.34 -16.47
N THR A 84 -18.52 15.84 -16.66
CA THR A 84 -19.16 15.77 -17.99
C THR A 84 -19.91 17.07 -18.31
N ALA A 85 -20.36 17.23 -19.56
CA ALA A 85 -21.09 18.42 -19.99
C ALA A 85 -22.45 18.59 -19.30
N ASP A 86 -23.03 17.49 -18.80
CA ASP A 86 -24.32 17.46 -18.11
C ASP A 86 -24.18 17.64 -16.59
N SER A 87 -22.96 17.74 -16.07
CA SER A 87 -22.69 17.81 -14.64
C SER A 87 -23.06 19.20 -14.08
N PRO A 88 -23.79 19.28 -12.93
CA PRO A 88 -24.17 20.54 -12.32
C PRO A 88 -22.96 21.34 -11.80
N LEU A 89 -21.79 20.71 -11.71
CA LEU A 89 -20.53 21.30 -11.26
C LEU A 89 -19.93 22.26 -12.30
N VAL A 90 -20.35 22.17 -13.56
CA VAL A 90 -19.80 22.98 -14.64
C VAL A 90 -20.13 24.45 -14.41
N GLY A 91 -19.10 25.30 -14.34
CA GLY A 91 -19.24 26.72 -14.08
C GLY A 91 -19.39 27.09 -12.60
N MET A 92 -19.30 26.12 -11.69
CA MET A 92 -19.15 26.40 -10.25
C MET A 92 -17.68 26.61 -9.90
N SER A 93 -17.42 27.40 -8.87
CA SER A 93 -16.13 27.43 -8.20
C SER A 93 -15.95 26.24 -7.27
N VAL A 94 -14.70 25.87 -6.93
CA VAL A 94 -14.40 24.79 -5.98
C VAL A 94 -15.12 25.01 -4.64
N VAL A 95 -15.13 26.24 -4.11
CA VAL A 95 -15.81 26.56 -2.86
C VAL A 95 -17.32 26.35 -2.93
N GLU A 96 -17.95 26.66 -4.06
CA GLU A 96 -19.38 26.44 -4.26
C GLU A 96 -19.69 24.96 -4.40
N ALA A 97 -18.82 24.20 -5.07
CA ALA A 97 -18.94 22.75 -5.21
C ALA A 97 -18.79 22.03 -3.86
N GLU A 98 -17.84 22.44 -3.02
CA GLU A 98 -17.65 21.92 -1.65
C GLU A 98 -18.78 22.33 -0.69
N ALA A 99 -19.49 23.42 -0.98
CA ALA A 99 -20.63 23.87 -0.19
C ALA A 99 -21.92 23.08 -0.48
N LEU A 100 -21.92 22.21 -1.50
CA LEU A 100 -23.08 21.38 -1.82
C LEU A 100 -23.33 20.32 -0.73
N PRO A 101 -24.60 19.98 -0.45
CA PRO A 101 -24.92 18.86 0.43
C PRO A 101 -24.32 17.57 -0.15
N GLU A 102 -23.62 16.80 0.70
CA GLU A 102 -22.93 15.55 0.32
C GLU A 102 -21.70 15.72 -0.58
N ALA A 103 -21.17 16.94 -0.73
CA ALA A 103 -19.95 17.17 -1.49
C ALA A 103 -18.75 16.41 -0.85
N PRO A 104 -18.04 15.57 -1.62
CA PRO A 104 -16.80 14.98 -1.16
C PRO A 104 -15.69 16.03 -1.11
N LEU A 105 -14.65 15.78 -0.31
CA LEU A 105 -13.52 16.71 -0.18
C LEU A 105 -12.72 16.72 -1.49
N ILE A 106 -12.50 17.89 -2.09
CA ILE A 106 -11.76 18.02 -3.36
C ILE A 106 -10.27 18.16 -3.05
N LEU A 107 -9.50 17.12 -3.38
CA LEU A 107 -8.05 17.06 -3.11
C LEU A 107 -7.22 17.52 -4.31
N ALA A 108 -7.71 17.34 -5.52
CA ALA A 108 -6.99 17.67 -6.74
C ALA A 108 -7.94 18.11 -7.86
N MET A 109 -7.43 18.97 -8.74
CA MET A 109 -8.10 19.34 -9.97
C MET A 109 -7.13 19.32 -11.13
N LYS A 110 -7.55 18.70 -12.24
CA LYS A 110 -6.83 18.71 -13.50
C LYS A 110 -7.71 19.27 -14.61
N THR A 111 -7.29 20.38 -15.19
CA THR A 111 -7.98 21.02 -16.31
C THR A 111 -7.05 21.03 -17.52
N GLY A 112 -7.39 20.25 -18.55
CA GLY A 112 -6.52 20.04 -19.70
C GLY A 112 -5.19 19.37 -19.30
N ASN A 113 -4.09 20.12 -19.42
CA ASN A 113 -2.74 19.65 -19.08
C ASN A 113 -2.19 20.21 -17.76
N GLU A 114 -2.93 21.10 -17.08
CA GLU A 114 -2.56 21.60 -15.76
C GLU A 114 -3.19 20.71 -14.69
N SER A 115 -2.38 20.19 -13.78
CA SER A 115 -2.83 19.47 -12.58
C SER A 115 -2.37 20.23 -11.34
N ARG A 116 -3.29 20.46 -10.40
CA ARG A 116 -3.02 21.14 -9.14
C ARG A 116 -3.57 20.32 -7.99
N LEU A 117 -2.71 20.07 -7.01
CA LEU A 117 -3.09 19.53 -5.70
C LEU A 117 -3.64 20.67 -4.84
N SER A 118 -4.72 20.42 -4.11
CA SER A 118 -5.44 21.41 -3.30
C SER A 118 -5.79 22.67 -4.12
N PRO A 119 -6.68 22.55 -5.14
CA PRO A 119 -7.02 23.68 -6.00
C PRO A 119 -7.53 24.85 -5.15
N PRO A 120 -7.17 26.10 -5.49
CA PRO A 120 -7.64 27.24 -4.73
C PRO A 120 -9.16 27.38 -4.90
N ALA A 121 -9.82 27.83 -3.83
CA ALA A 121 -11.27 27.76 -3.66
C ALA A 121 -12.06 28.55 -4.73
N ASP A 122 -11.42 29.51 -5.37
CA ASP A 122 -11.92 30.35 -6.47
C ASP A 122 -11.77 29.73 -7.87
N SER A 123 -11.16 28.54 -7.98
CA SER A 123 -10.97 27.87 -9.27
C SER A 123 -12.30 27.44 -9.87
N MET A 124 -12.52 27.77 -11.13
CA MET A 124 -13.72 27.38 -11.89
C MET A 124 -13.58 25.96 -12.43
N ILE A 125 -14.65 25.17 -12.27
CA ILE A 125 -14.76 23.81 -12.80
C ILE A 125 -15.31 23.87 -14.23
N TRP A 126 -14.64 23.20 -15.17
CA TRP A 126 -15.01 23.17 -16.58
C TRP A 126 -15.36 21.75 -17.04
N VAL A 127 -16.00 21.64 -18.20
CA VAL A 127 -16.25 20.34 -18.85
C VAL A 127 -14.92 19.67 -19.17
N GLY A 128 -14.79 18.39 -18.81
CA GLY A 128 -13.56 17.61 -18.99
C GLY A 128 -12.51 17.85 -17.92
N THR A 129 -12.78 18.66 -16.90
CA THR A 129 -11.96 18.73 -15.69
C THR A 129 -12.05 17.39 -14.94
N VAL A 130 -10.90 16.88 -14.51
CA VAL A 130 -10.82 15.69 -13.63
C VAL A 130 -10.61 16.17 -12.20
N LEU A 131 -11.50 15.79 -11.30
CA LEU A 131 -11.45 16.10 -9.88
C LEU A 131 -10.99 14.85 -9.12
N GLY A 132 -9.92 14.99 -8.32
CA GLY A 132 -9.56 13.99 -7.33
C GLY A 132 -10.31 14.29 -6.05
N VAL A 133 -11.25 13.42 -5.68
CA VAL A 133 -12.09 13.60 -4.49
C VAL A 133 -11.87 12.49 -3.48
N MET A 134 -12.06 12.81 -2.21
CA MET A 134 -12.04 11.86 -1.10
C MET A 134 -13.40 11.84 -0.42
N GLY A 135 -13.95 10.64 -0.26
CA GLY A 135 -15.21 10.44 0.43
C GLY A 135 -15.72 9.00 0.27
N PRO A 136 -16.86 8.66 0.91
CA PRO A 136 -17.52 7.38 0.72
C PRO A 136 -17.96 7.19 -0.74
N ARG A 137 -17.80 5.97 -1.28
CA ARG A 137 -18.19 5.64 -2.67
C ARG A 137 -19.64 6.02 -3.00
N ASP A 138 -20.55 5.86 -2.04
CA ASP A 138 -21.97 6.17 -2.22
C ASP A 138 -22.23 7.67 -2.43
N SER A 139 -21.49 8.55 -1.75
CA SER A 139 -21.62 10.01 -1.90
C SER A 139 -21.01 10.50 -3.21
N ILE A 140 -19.92 9.87 -3.64
CA ILE A 140 -19.18 10.22 -4.86
C ILE A 140 -20.01 9.89 -6.13
N GLY A 141 -20.75 8.79 -6.13
CA GLY A 141 -21.61 8.40 -7.25
C GLY A 141 -22.77 9.38 -7.52
N ASN A 142 -23.25 10.08 -6.50
CA ASN A 142 -24.34 11.06 -6.63
C ASN A 142 -23.85 12.46 -7.05
N PHE A 143 -22.53 12.70 -6.99
CA PHE A 143 -21.92 14.02 -7.24
C PHE A 143 -21.46 14.21 -8.71
N ALA A 144 -21.39 13.13 -9.50
CA ALA A 144 -20.86 13.11 -10.87
C ALA A 144 -21.86 13.57 -11.94
#